data_AF-A0A378JCD2-F1
#
_entry.id   AF-A0A378JCD2-F1
#
_cell.length_a   1.000
_cell.length_b   1.000
_cell.length_c   1.000
_cell.angle_alpha   90.00
_cell.angle_beta   90.00
_cell.angle_gamma   90.00
#
_symmetry.space_group_name_H-M   'P 1'
#
loop_
_entity.id
_entity.type
_entity.pdbx_description
1 polymer ?
#
loop_
_entity_poly.entity_id
_entity_poly.type
_entity_poly.pdbx_seq_one_letter_code
_entity_poly.pdbx_strand_id
1 'polypeptide(L)'
;MNKIVVFLSLMMVICLSYAQIYKWVDSQGGVHFSDTPHKGAEVITLPEEQSSSSPPAATSQISTEQGELQDDNPVKLKHSYDKIEIVKPVSGATIRNNQGFVTVTVLTEPDLFPGDKAQLLYDNAALGEPQKNLIFEINGMNRGSHTLAVQILDEEGNIIDSTDPVTIYVFRPRVGMVPGTKPH
;
A
#
# COMPACT_ATOMS: atom_id res chain seq x y z
N MET A 1 1.75 -22.71 -48.72
CA MET A 1 0.68 -22.13 -47.86
C MET A 1 0.58 -22.77 -46.48
N ASN A 2 0.93 -24.05 -46.29
CA ASN A 2 0.76 -24.75 -45.00
C ASN A 2 1.70 -24.26 -43.87
N LYS A 3 2.88 -23.69 -44.20
CA LYS A 3 3.85 -23.20 -43.19
C LYS A 3 3.42 -21.89 -42.51
N ILE A 4 2.67 -21.03 -43.20
CA ILE A 4 2.16 -19.75 -42.66
C ILE A 4 0.99 -20.00 -41.70
N VAL A 5 0.14 -20.99 -42.00
CA VAL A 5 -0.97 -21.39 -41.12
C VAL A 5 -0.45 -21.98 -39.80
N VAL A 6 0.64 -22.74 -39.82
CA VAL A 6 1.27 -23.27 -38.60
C VAL A 6 1.89 -22.15 -37.76
N PHE A 7 2.51 -21.15 -38.38
CA PHE A 7 3.12 -20.03 -37.66
C PHE A 7 2.08 -19.08 -37.03
N LEU A 8 0.94 -18.88 -37.71
CA LEU A 8 -0.17 -18.07 -37.20
C LEU A 8 -0.93 -18.77 -36.05
N SER A 9 -1.01 -20.11 -36.09
CA SER A 9 -1.56 -20.93 -35.01
C SER A 9 -0.69 -20.88 -33.75
N LEU A 10 0.64 -20.87 -33.89
CA LEU A 10 1.57 -20.85 -32.75
C LEU A 10 1.60 -19.50 -31.99
N MET A 11 1.29 -18.38 -32.66
CA MET A 11 1.28 -17.04 -32.06
C MET A 11 0.00 -16.70 -31.27
N MET A 12 -1.09 -17.47 -31.43
CA MET A 12 -2.38 -17.17 -30.78
C MET A 12 -2.50 -17.78 -29.37
N VAL A 13 -1.53 -18.60 -28.94
CA VAL A 13 -1.59 -19.36 -27.68
C VAL A 13 -1.05 -18.58 -26.46
N ILE A 14 -0.44 -17.40 -26.63
CA ILE A 14 0.32 -16.74 -25.55
C ILE A 14 -0.51 -15.74 -24.69
N CYS A 15 -1.77 -15.45 -25.01
CA CYS A 15 -2.50 -14.33 -24.37
C CYS A 15 -3.66 -14.72 -23.44
N LEU A 16 -3.41 -15.55 -22.41
CA LEU A 16 -4.37 -15.79 -21.33
C LEU A 16 -3.68 -15.85 -19.95
N SER A 17 -3.18 -14.72 -19.45
CA SER A 17 -2.91 -14.57 -18.02
C SER A 17 -4.13 -13.91 -17.35
N TYR A 18 -4.99 -14.73 -16.75
CA TYR A 18 -6.05 -14.29 -15.85
C TYR A 18 -5.45 -14.23 -14.44
N ALA A 19 -5.15 -13.03 -13.92
CA ALA A 19 -4.86 -12.85 -12.50
C ALA A 19 -6.22 -12.82 -11.76
N GLN A 20 -6.50 -13.85 -10.97
CA GLN A 20 -7.73 -13.95 -10.19
C GLN A 20 -7.37 -13.69 -8.73
N ILE A 21 -7.72 -12.50 -8.24
CA ILE A 21 -7.57 -12.14 -6.83
C ILE A 21 -8.69 -12.81 -6.05
N TYR A 22 -8.35 -13.70 -5.12
CA TYR A 22 -9.32 -14.35 -4.24
C TYR A 22 -9.38 -13.66 -2.89
N LYS A 23 -10.60 -13.29 -2.49
CA LYS A 23 -10.92 -12.72 -1.17
C LYS A 23 -11.54 -13.82 -0.32
N TRP A 24 -11.04 -14.00 0.90
CA TRP A 24 -11.74 -14.81 1.90
C TRP A 24 -11.92 -14.02 3.20
N VAL A 25 -12.97 -14.36 3.94
CA VAL A 25 -13.32 -13.74 5.22
C VAL A 25 -13.19 -14.81 6.28
N ASP A 26 -12.35 -14.58 7.28
CA ASP A 26 -12.18 -15.51 8.38
C ASP A 26 -13.39 -15.47 9.34
N SER A 27 -13.44 -16.43 10.26
CA SER A 27 -14.48 -16.56 11.30
C SER A 27 -14.47 -15.40 12.31
N GLN A 28 -13.58 -14.44 12.17
CA GLN A 28 -13.41 -13.24 12.99
C GLN A 28 -13.72 -11.95 12.20
N GLY A 29 -14.14 -12.06 10.93
CA GLY A 29 -14.51 -10.92 10.09
C GLY A 29 -13.33 -10.23 9.38
N GLY A 30 -12.11 -10.77 9.49
CA GLY A 30 -10.92 -10.29 8.80
C GLY A 30 -10.97 -10.64 7.30
N VAL A 31 -10.76 -9.64 6.46
CA VAL A 31 -10.75 -9.81 5.00
C VAL A 31 -9.31 -10.00 4.52
N HIS A 32 -9.03 -11.15 3.92
CA HIS A 32 -7.71 -11.52 3.40
C HIS A 32 -7.74 -11.70 1.88
N PHE A 33 -6.67 -11.31 1.18
CA PHE A 33 -6.52 -11.43 -0.28
C PHE A 33 -5.27 -12.26 -0.63
N SER A 34 -5.37 -13.24 -1.55
CA SER A 34 -4.22 -14.02 -2.04
C SER A 34 -4.35 -14.37 -3.53
N ASP A 35 -3.21 -14.45 -4.23
CA ASP A 35 -3.08 -14.65 -5.69
C ASP A 35 -2.40 -16.00 -6.03
N THR A 36 -2.43 -16.99 -5.12
CA THR A 36 -1.86 -18.34 -5.35
C THR A 36 -2.78 -19.49 -4.92
N PRO A 37 -3.03 -20.50 -5.78
CA PRO A 37 -3.97 -21.59 -5.48
C PRO A 37 -3.33 -22.70 -4.62
N HIS A 38 -4.03 -23.15 -3.57
CA HIS A 38 -3.63 -24.28 -2.72
C HIS A 38 -4.64 -25.44 -2.81
N LYS A 39 -4.16 -26.68 -2.63
CA LYS A 39 -4.97 -27.91 -2.69
C LYS A 39 -5.92 -28.03 -1.49
N GLY A 40 -7.23 -28.16 -1.75
CA GLY A 40 -8.26 -28.48 -0.74
C GLY A 40 -9.54 -27.65 -0.78
N ALA A 41 -9.94 -27.14 -1.95
CA ALA A 41 -11.12 -26.28 -2.08
C ALA A 41 -12.42 -27.05 -1.86
N GLU A 42 -13.23 -26.60 -0.90
CA GLU A 42 -14.65 -26.92 -0.81
C GLU A 42 -15.47 -25.69 -1.23
N VAL A 43 -16.43 -25.93 -2.12
CA VAL A 43 -17.24 -24.90 -2.81
C VAL A 43 -18.37 -24.46 -1.88
N ILE A 44 -18.50 -23.16 -1.63
CA ILE A 44 -19.73 -22.61 -1.05
C ILE A 44 -20.22 -21.41 -1.86
N THR A 45 -21.45 -21.57 -2.34
CA THR A 45 -22.26 -20.71 -3.20
C THR A 45 -22.60 -19.37 -2.53
N LEU A 46 -22.35 -18.25 -3.22
CA LEU A 46 -22.79 -16.91 -2.81
C LEU A 46 -24.33 -16.81 -2.86
N PRO A 47 -24.99 -16.29 -1.81
CA PRO A 47 -26.28 -15.65 -1.94
C PRO A 47 -26.11 -14.19 -2.36
N GLU A 48 -26.99 -13.80 -3.27
CA GLU A 48 -27.13 -12.54 -3.97
C GLU A 48 -27.67 -11.42 -3.04
N GLU A 49 -27.13 -10.21 -3.27
CA GLU A 49 -27.59 -8.85 -2.94
C GLU A 49 -28.51 -8.55 -1.74
N GLN A 50 -28.18 -7.49 -0.97
CA GLN A 50 -29.11 -6.37 -0.65
C GLN A 50 -28.48 -5.21 0.15
N SER A 51 -28.44 -4.04 -0.51
CA SER A 51 -28.87 -2.69 -0.06
C SER A 51 -28.59 -2.15 1.37
N SER A 52 -27.79 -1.07 1.40
CA SER A 52 -27.92 0.19 2.18
C SER A 52 -28.68 0.22 3.52
N SER A 53 -27.99 0.61 4.60
CA SER A 53 -28.46 1.63 5.57
C SER A 53 -27.37 1.96 6.61
N SER A 54 -27.36 3.20 7.11
CA SER A 54 -26.56 3.72 8.24
C SER A 54 -27.48 4.69 9.02
N PRO A 55 -27.20 5.13 10.27
CA PRO A 55 -26.68 4.51 11.50
C PRO A 55 -27.64 4.77 12.71
N PRO A 56 -27.31 4.41 13.99
CA PRO A 56 -26.60 5.37 14.88
C PRO A 56 -25.69 4.76 15.96
N ALA A 57 -24.89 5.65 16.58
CA ALA A 57 -23.81 5.41 17.54
C ALA A 57 -24.16 4.68 18.84
N ALA A 58 -23.22 3.86 19.34
CA ALA A 58 -23.03 3.59 20.76
C ALA A 58 -21.57 3.19 21.04
N THR A 59 -21.00 3.84 22.05
CA THR A 59 -19.70 3.62 22.68
C THR A 59 -19.54 2.19 23.20
N SER A 60 -18.39 1.56 22.96
CA SER A 60 -17.72 0.66 23.92
C SER A 60 -16.25 0.47 23.54
N GLN A 61 -15.39 0.69 24.53
CA GLN A 61 -13.97 0.39 24.52
C GLN A 61 -13.75 -1.11 24.33
N ILE A 62 -12.85 -1.50 23.43
CA ILE A 62 -12.22 -2.82 23.48
C ILE A 62 -10.77 -2.62 22.99
N SER A 63 -9.82 -2.81 23.91
CA SER A 63 -8.43 -3.12 23.58
C SER A 63 -8.42 -4.34 22.69
N THR A 64 -7.78 -4.24 21.53
CA THR A 64 -7.41 -5.42 20.75
C THR A 64 -5.92 -5.35 20.51
N GLU A 65 -5.20 -6.13 21.31
CA GLU A 65 -3.90 -6.69 20.97
C GLU A 65 -4.01 -7.27 19.57
N GLN A 66 -3.39 -6.61 18.59
CA GLN A 66 -3.43 -7.04 17.20
C GLN A 66 -2.28 -8.02 16.99
N GLY A 67 -2.66 -9.27 16.73
CA GLY A 67 -1.78 -10.42 16.65
C GLY A 67 -0.69 -10.29 15.61
N GLU A 68 0.53 -10.52 16.09
CA GLU A 68 1.64 -11.09 15.33
C GLU A 68 1.15 -12.29 14.50
N LEU A 69 1.19 -12.15 13.18
CA LEU A 69 1.32 -13.29 12.29
C LEU A 69 2.80 -13.40 11.94
N GLN A 70 3.51 -14.14 12.80
CA GLN A 70 4.85 -14.63 12.56
C GLN A 70 4.85 -15.49 11.29
N ASP A 71 5.54 -15.00 10.26
CA ASP A 71 6.06 -15.86 9.20
C ASP A 71 7.24 -16.65 9.78
N ASP A 72 7.20 -17.96 9.58
CA ASP A 72 8.01 -18.95 10.27
C ASP A 72 9.41 -19.02 9.64
N ASN A 73 10.21 -17.99 9.92
CA ASN A 73 11.66 -18.08 9.92
C ASN A 73 12.15 -17.09 10.99
N PRO A 74 12.70 -17.56 12.14
CA PRO A 74 13.20 -16.66 13.16
C PRO A 74 14.51 -16.05 12.65
N VAL A 75 14.39 -15.04 11.78
CA VAL A 75 15.42 -14.01 11.66
C VAL A 75 15.54 -13.47 13.07
N LYS A 76 16.66 -13.76 13.74
CA LYS A 76 16.93 -13.25 15.07
C LYS A 76 17.02 -11.73 14.95
N LEU A 77 15.90 -11.05 15.15
CA LEU A 77 15.84 -9.60 15.24
C LEU A 77 16.82 -9.19 16.35
N LYS A 78 17.85 -8.44 15.98
CA LYS A 78 18.90 -8.01 16.92
C LYS A 78 18.33 -7.01 17.95
N HIS A 79 17.23 -6.34 17.61
CA HIS A 79 16.53 -5.32 18.37
C HIS A 79 15.08 -5.18 17.84
N SER A 80 14.27 -4.32 18.47
CA SER A 80 12.91 -3.99 18.05
C SER A 80 12.63 -2.49 18.21
N TYR A 81 11.62 -1.99 17.51
CA TYR A 81 11.11 -0.64 17.67
C TYR A 81 9.80 -0.67 18.46
N ASP A 82 9.66 0.21 19.45
CA ASP A 82 8.43 0.31 20.24
C ASP A 82 7.37 1.15 19.51
N LYS A 83 7.82 2.10 18.67
CA LYS A 83 6.95 2.98 17.91
C LYS A 83 7.60 3.36 16.58
N ILE A 84 6.86 3.21 15.49
CA ILE A 84 7.22 3.74 14.18
C ILE A 84 5.98 4.37 13.57
N GLU A 85 6.03 5.66 13.25
CA GLU A 85 4.88 6.36 12.68
C GLU A 85 5.28 7.41 11.64
N ILE A 86 4.44 7.57 10.62
CA ILE A 86 4.54 8.70 9.70
C ILE A 86 3.89 9.92 10.38
N VAL A 87 4.71 10.84 10.87
CA VAL A 87 4.23 12.08 11.50
C VAL A 87 3.83 13.16 10.48
N LYS A 88 4.36 13.07 9.27
CA LYS A 88 4.02 13.97 8.16
C LYS A 88 4.12 13.21 6.85
N PRO A 89 3.17 13.36 5.91
CA PRO A 89 1.87 13.99 6.09
C PRO A 89 0.99 13.18 7.07
N VAL A 90 0.03 13.85 7.72
CA VAL A 90 -0.98 13.16 8.54
C VAL A 90 -1.97 12.40 7.65
N SER A 91 -2.62 11.37 8.19
CA SER A 91 -3.66 10.63 7.48
C SER A 91 -4.82 11.53 7.04
N GLY A 92 -5.27 11.35 5.80
CA GLY A 92 -6.27 12.18 5.14
C GLY A 92 -5.77 13.54 4.66
N ALA A 93 -4.47 13.85 4.79
CA ALA A 93 -3.94 15.14 4.35
C ALA A 93 -4.16 15.37 2.85
N THR A 94 -4.57 16.60 2.51
CA THR A 94 -4.68 17.03 1.12
C THR A 94 -3.44 17.81 0.70
N ILE A 95 -2.67 17.27 -0.24
CA ILE A 95 -1.51 17.93 -0.83
C ILE A 95 -1.95 18.72 -2.07
N ARG A 96 -1.76 20.03 -2.03
CA ARG A 96 -2.02 20.94 -3.16
C ARG A 96 -0.71 21.39 -3.80
N ASN A 97 -0.13 20.55 -4.65
CA ASN A 97 1.13 20.85 -5.31
C ASN A 97 1.08 20.46 -6.79
N ASN A 98 1.41 21.39 -7.69
CA ASN A 98 1.39 21.17 -9.13
C ASN A 98 2.43 20.15 -9.61
N GLN A 99 3.55 20.04 -8.91
CA GLN A 99 4.63 19.09 -9.19
C GLN A 99 4.40 17.72 -8.53
N GLY A 100 3.36 17.58 -7.70
CA GLY A 100 3.13 16.35 -6.94
C GLY A 100 4.25 16.06 -5.94
N PHE A 101 4.87 17.12 -5.39
CA PHE A 101 5.90 17.00 -4.37
C PHE A 101 5.28 16.76 -3.00
N VAL A 102 5.74 15.71 -2.31
CA VAL A 102 5.32 15.32 -0.96
C VAL A 102 6.56 15.00 -0.14
N THR A 103 6.67 15.59 1.04
CA THR A 103 7.68 15.20 2.03
C THR A 103 7.05 14.29 3.08
N VAL A 104 7.64 13.12 3.27
CA VAL A 104 7.26 12.15 4.30
C VAL A 104 8.29 12.21 5.41
N THR A 105 7.85 12.34 6.65
CA THR A 105 8.69 12.35 7.85
C THR A 105 8.21 11.26 8.78
N VAL A 106 9.14 10.42 9.19
CA VAL A 106 8.90 9.28 10.09
C VAL A 106 9.51 9.58 11.45
N LEU A 107 8.83 9.15 12.49
CA LEU A 107 9.34 9.10 13.85
C LEU A 107 9.51 7.65 14.25
N THR A 108 10.63 7.34 14.89
CA THR A 108 10.92 6.03 15.48
C THR A 108 11.26 6.21 16.95
N GLU A 109 10.78 5.32 17.80
CA GLU A 109 11.21 5.19 19.20
C GLU A 109 11.58 3.73 19.46
N PRO A 110 12.84 3.41 19.85
CA PRO A 110 14.00 4.31 19.92
C PRO A 110 14.41 4.87 18.53
N ASP A 111 15.41 5.76 18.53
CA ASP A 111 16.04 6.22 17.28
C ASP A 111 16.54 5.02 16.45
N LEU A 112 16.55 5.18 15.12
CA LEU A 112 16.97 4.15 14.18
C LEU A 112 18.32 3.53 14.58
N PHE A 113 18.34 2.22 14.82
CA PHE A 113 19.53 1.50 15.25
C PHE A 113 20.64 1.57 14.21
N PRO A 114 21.92 1.56 14.62
CA PRO A 114 23.04 1.56 13.68
C PRO A 114 23.04 0.31 12.80
N GLY A 115 22.94 0.51 11.48
CA GLY A 115 22.96 -0.57 10.49
C GLY A 115 21.66 -0.65 9.71
N ASP A 116 20.56 -0.44 10.43
CA ASP A 116 19.21 -0.42 9.88
C ASP A 116 19.00 0.73 8.91
N LYS A 117 18.01 0.53 8.04
CA LYS A 117 17.60 1.48 7.02
C LYS A 117 16.08 1.49 6.91
N ALA A 118 15.51 2.66 6.68
CA ALA A 118 14.11 2.82 6.37
C ALA A 118 13.89 2.94 4.86
N GLN A 119 12.80 2.38 4.37
CA GLN A 119 12.39 2.45 2.97
C GLN A 119 10.93 2.86 2.87
N LEU A 120 10.65 3.82 1.99
CA LEU A 120 9.31 4.29 1.73
C LEU A 120 8.56 3.35 0.80
N LEU A 121 7.32 3.07 1.13
CA LEU A 121 6.34 2.39 0.29
C LEU A 121 5.33 3.42 -0.21
N TYR A 122 5.12 3.44 -1.52
CA TYR A 122 4.13 4.25 -2.21
C TYR A 122 3.16 3.32 -2.94
N ASP A 123 1.89 3.35 -2.57
CA ASP A 123 0.85 2.45 -3.08
C ASP A 123 1.26 0.97 -3.03
N ASN A 124 1.82 0.55 -1.88
CA ASN A 124 2.37 -0.80 -1.61
C ASN A 124 3.60 -1.20 -2.46
N ALA A 125 4.21 -0.26 -3.19
CA ALA A 125 5.44 -0.49 -3.92
C ALA A 125 6.61 0.26 -3.26
N ALA A 126 7.75 -0.41 -3.12
CA ALA A 126 8.96 0.21 -2.60
C ALA A 126 9.42 1.36 -3.51
N LEU A 127 9.64 2.52 -2.90
CA LEU A 127 10.08 3.74 -3.58
C LEU A 127 11.48 4.11 -3.13
N GLY A 128 12.43 3.97 -4.05
CA GLY A 128 13.84 4.26 -3.82
C GLY A 128 14.54 3.19 -2.97
N GLU A 129 15.82 3.44 -2.73
CA GLU A 129 16.68 2.54 -1.95
C GLU A 129 16.49 2.76 -0.43
N PRO A 130 16.66 1.72 0.40
CA PRO A 130 16.69 1.87 1.85
C PRO A 130 17.75 2.87 2.30
N GLN A 131 17.38 3.78 3.21
CA GLN A 131 18.26 4.84 3.68
C GLN A 131 18.14 5.07 5.19
N LYS A 132 19.16 5.70 5.79
CA LYS A 132 19.17 6.01 7.23
C LYS A 132 18.35 7.26 7.59
N ASN A 133 18.08 8.12 6.61
CA ASN A 133 17.30 9.32 6.83
C ASN A 133 15.81 8.98 6.90
N LEU A 134 15.13 9.47 7.94
CA LEU A 134 13.70 9.29 8.16
C LEU A 134 12.83 10.35 7.45
N ILE A 135 13.45 11.16 6.59
CA ILE A 135 12.78 12.13 5.72
C ILE A 135 12.91 11.67 4.28
N PHE A 136 11.77 11.47 3.64
CA PHE A 136 11.66 11.03 2.26
C PHE A 136 10.97 12.09 1.41
N GLU A 137 11.35 12.16 0.15
CA GLU A 137 10.78 13.08 -0.81
C GLU A 137 10.22 12.31 -2.00
N ILE A 138 8.93 12.48 -2.25
CA ILE A 138 8.27 11.97 -3.44
C ILE A 138 8.10 13.12 -4.41
N ASN A 139 8.55 12.94 -5.64
CA ASN A 139 8.35 13.88 -6.73
C ASN A 139 7.40 13.28 -7.77
N GLY A 140 6.55 14.11 -8.37
CA GLY A 140 5.70 13.69 -9.48
C GLY A 140 4.52 12.81 -9.07
N MET A 141 4.12 12.78 -7.81
CA MET A 141 2.97 11.99 -7.36
C MET A 141 1.72 12.35 -8.18
N ASN A 142 1.02 11.33 -8.65
CA ASN A 142 -0.17 11.51 -9.47
C ASN A 142 -1.29 12.19 -8.66
N ARG A 143 -2.30 12.69 -9.37
CA ARG A 143 -3.50 13.21 -8.69
C ARG A 143 -4.35 12.03 -8.22
N GLY A 144 -4.99 12.17 -7.05
CA GLY A 144 -5.87 11.13 -6.52
C GLY A 144 -5.55 10.77 -5.08
N SER A 145 -6.04 9.61 -4.66
CA SER A 145 -5.76 9.00 -3.36
C SER A 145 -4.52 8.12 -3.48
N HIS A 146 -3.60 8.25 -2.52
CA HIS A 146 -2.38 7.46 -2.45
C HIS A 146 -2.15 6.98 -1.03
N THR A 147 -1.51 5.84 -0.89
CA THR A 147 -1.16 5.26 0.41
C THR A 147 0.35 5.27 0.58
N LEU A 148 0.80 5.70 1.77
CA LEU A 148 2.20 5.78 2.14
C LEU A 148 2.43 4.91 3.38
N ALA A 149 3.48 4.10 3.36
CA ALA A 149 3.94 3.35 4.53
C ALA A 149 5.47 3.35 4.54
N VAL A 150 6.11 3.07 5.67
CA VAL A 150 7.56 2.95 5.75
C VAL A 150 7.90 1.64 6.44
N GLN A 151 8.82 0.90 5.85
CA GLN A 151 9.37 -0.32 6.42
C GLN A 151 10.81 -0.08 6.87
N ILE A 152 11.20 -0.68 8.00
CA ILE A 152 12.58 -0.72 8.46
C ILE A 152 13.17 -2.07 8.07
N LEU A 153 14.37 -2.03 7.49
CA LEU A 153 15.14 -3.17 7.07
C LEU A 153 16.44 -3.25 7.86
N ASP A 154 16.88 -4.48 8.14
CA ASP A 154 18.20 -4.75 8.73
C ASP A 154 19.34 -4.54 7.70
N GLU A 155 20.58 -4.78 8.12
CA GLU A 155 21.76 -4.69 7.24
C GLU A 155 21.72 -5.72 6.11
N GLU A 156 21.03 -6.84 6.34
CA GLU A 156 20.86 -7.96 5.45
C GLU A 156 19.69 -7.80 4.46
N GLY A 157 18.83 -6.78 4.66
CA GLY A 157 17.66 -6.46 3.82
C GLY A 157 16.35 -7.15 4.25
N ASN A 158 16.30 -7.77 5.43
CA ASN A 158 15.07 -8.33 5.99
C ASN A 158 14.23 -7.23 6.64
N ILE A 159 12.92 -7.32 6.53
CA ILE A 159 11.99 -6.37 7.15
C ILE A 159 11.94 -6.68 8.65
N ILE A 160 12.29 -5.69 9.46
CA ILE A 160 12.21 -5.76 10.93
C ILE A 160 10.83 -5.32 11.40
N ASP A 161 10.32 -4.21 10.86
CA ASP A 161 9.06 -3.59 11.28
C ASP A 161 8.52 -2.65 10.18
N SER A 162 7.25 -2.27 10.25
CA SER A 162 6.59 -1.38 9.29
C SER A 162 5.54 -0.49 9.96
N THR A 163 5.43 0.75 9.48
CA THR A 163 4.36 1.65 9.91
C THR A 163 3.00 1.21 9.40
N ASP A 164 1.95 1.65 10.09
CA ASP A 164 0.60 1.67 9.53
C ASP A 164 0.54 2.52 8.24
N PRO A 165 -0.25 2.10 7.24
CA PRO A 165 -0.42 2.85 6.01
C PRO A 165 -1.23 4.14 6.23
N VAL A 166 -0.70 5.25 5.71
CA VAL A 166 -1.30 6.57 5.75
C VAL A 166 -1.83 6.94 4.37
N THR A 167 -3.14 7.21 4.26
CA THR A 167 -3.74 7.66 3.02
C THR A 167 -3.68 9.18 2.89
N ILE A 168 -3.28 9.68 1.73
CA ILE A 168 -3.27 11.10 1.40
C ILE A 168 -3.97 11.37 0.07
N TYR A 169 -4.35 12.63 -0.14
CA TYR A 169 -5.03 13.08 -1.36
C TYR A 169 -4.20 14.14 -2.07
N VAL A 170 -3.82 13.89 -3.32
CA VAL A 170 -3.08 14.85 -4.13
C VAL A 170 -4.00 15.55 -5.11
N PHE A 171 -3.99 16.87 -5.06
CA PHE A 171 -4.67 17.75 -5.98
C PHE A 171 -3.67 18.63 -6.73
N ARG A 172 -3.78 18.66 -8.06
CA ARG A 172 -3.03 19.58 -8.92
C ARG A 172 -3.96 20.72 -9.35
N PRO A 173 -3.90 21.89 -8.69
CA PRO A 173 -4.69 23.03 -9.13
C PRO A 173 -4.28 23.44 -10.55
N ARG A 174 -5.28 23.62 -11.41
CA ARG A 174 -5.08 24.20 -12.74
C ARG A 174 -4.52 25.62 -12.59
N VAL A 175 -3.34 25.85 -13.16
CA VAL A 175 -2.74 27.18 -13.25
C VAL A 175 -3.25 27.80 -14.54
N GLY A 176 -4.17 28.77 -14.45
CA GLY A 176 -4.68 29.48 -15.63
C GLY A 176 -6.19 29.65 -15.66
N MET A 177 -6.67 30.66 -14.95
CA MET A 177 -7.81 31.46 -15.39
C MET A 177 -7.55 32.86 -14.85
N VAL A 178 -6.87 33.71 -15.62
CA VAL A 178 -6.81 35.15 -15.31
C VAL A 178 -8.18 35.71 -15.65
N PRO A 179 -8.99 36.17 -14.68
CA PRO A 179 -10.23 36.86 -15.00
C PRO A 179 -9.86 38.23 -15.55
N GLY A 180 -10.09 38.49 -16.85
CA GLY A 180 -10.12 39.88 -17.33
C GLY A 180 -9.44 40.24 -18.65
N THR A 181 -9.01 39.30 -19.50
CA THR A 181 -8.62 39.67 -20.87
C THR A 181 -9.87 39.91 -21.72
N LYS A 182 -10.35 41.15 -21.72
CA LYS A 182 -11.30 41.62 -22.75
C LYS A 182 -10.59 41.59 -24.11
N PRO A 183 -11.19 41.02 -25.17
CA PRO A 183 -10.67 41.22 -26.51
C PRO A 183 -10.80 42.71 -26.87
N HIS A 184 -9.69 43.28 -27.35
CA HIS A 184 -9.67 44.60 -27.99
C HIS A 184 -10.04 44.45 -29.46
#